data_AF-A0A8X6UN70-F1
#
_entry.id   AF-A0A8X6UN70-F1
#
_cell.length_a   1.000
_cell.length_b   1.000
_cell.length_c   1.000
_cell.angle_alpha   90.00
_cell.angle_beta   90.00
_cell.angle_gamma   90.00
#
_symmetry.space_group_name_H-M   'P 1'
#
loop_
_entity.id
_entity.type
_entity.pdbx_description
1 polymer ?
#
loop_
_entity_poly.entity_id
_entity_poly.type
_entity_poly.pdbx_seq_one_letter_code
_entity_poly.pdbx_strand_id
1 'polypeptide(L)'
;MVLITFALPIMYSITTTLACNKTSTSKFFAYGYELKSVTAQMIVISIKTFLLFLIHSTFPFLIAILFCNLCLSCSSSFNCLTQKVLQYPPKEFGLSEQVDILQGKAKIDDILDNMQDIFSLPSLLVIMSSFLSCCTVLGINLNGINSNGLATSVLFFGVPNLVSLIAVLWTAGGLPVEQHKLKGAFYKKVHIRFLMLRCSEEPQCKREILDKPEFVLNGCNIFSYTRSSILAAVGTLLTYTLLVYQY
;
A
#
# COMPACT_ATOMS: atom_id res chain seq x y z
N MET A 1 -12.35 -9.96 -6.40
CA MET A 1 -11.78 -8.62 -6.18
C MET A 1 -11.43 -7.93 -7.49
N VAL A 2 -10.61 -8.54 -8.36
CA VAL A 2 -10.21 -7.99 -9.68
C VAL A 2 -11.39 -7.63 -10.59
N LEU A 3 -12.41 -8.49 -10.68
CA LEU A 3 -13.63 -8.23 -11.47
C LEU A 3 -14.41 -6.98 -11.00
N ILE A 4 -14.42 -6.72 -9.68
CA ILE A 4 -15.08 -5.54 -9.10
C ILE A 4 -14.27 -4.27 -9.42
N THR A 5 -12.95 -4.36 -9.44
CA THR A 5 -12.03 -3.28 -9.81
C THR A 5 -12.23 -2.82 -11.26
N PHE A 6 -12.53 -3.73 -12.19
CA PHE A 6 -12.83 -3.39 -13.59
C PHE A 6 -14.27 -2.92 -13.83
N ALA A 7 -15.20 -3.25 -12.92
CA ALA A 7 -16.58 -2.76 -12.99
C ALA A 7 -16.74 -1.31 -12.48
N LEU A 8 -15.89 -0.87 -11.55
CA LEU A 8 -15.88 0.47 -10.97
C LEU A 8 -15.78 1.63 -11.98
N PRO A 9 -14.88 1.59 -12.99
CA PRO A 9 -14.83 2.61 -14.05
C PRO A 9 -16.12 2.74 -14.84
N ILE A 10 -16.80 1.62 -15.09
CA ILE A 10 -18.06 1.57 -15.83
C ILE A 10 -19.17 2.21 -15.00
N MET A 11 -19.28 1.83 -13.72
CA MET A 11 -20.25 2.39 -12.79
C MET A 11 -20.05 3.90 -12.58
N TYR A 12 -18.79 4.35 -12.48
CA TYR A 12 -18.45 5.76 -12.35
C TYR A 12 -18.78 6.55 -13.61
N SER A 13 -18.47 6.03 -14.80
CA SER A 13 -18.80 6.68 -16.08
C SER A 13 -20.31 6.81 -16.28
N ILE A 14 -21.10 5.79 -15.93
CA ILE A 14 -22.56 5.84 -16.01
C ILE A 14 -23.14 6.87 -15.02
N THR A 15 -22.71 6.84 -13.76
CA THR A 15 -23.22 7.77 -12.74
C THR A 15 -22.86 9.23 -13.01
N THR A 16 -21.66 9.51 -13.50
CA THR A 16 -21.25 10.86 -13.91
C THR A 16 -22.00 11.36 -15.13
N THR A 17 -22.24 10.51 -16.12
CA THR A 17 -23.02 10.85 -17.32
C THR A 17 -24.47 11.16 -16.96
N LEU A 18 -25.07 10.38 -16.05
CA LEU A 18 -26.42 10.65 -15.53
C LEU A 18 -26.50 11.94 -14.69
N ALA A 19 -25.45 12.25 -13.93
CA ALA A 19 -25.38 13.48 -13.12
C ALA A 19 -25.08 14.75 -13.95
N CYS A 20 -24.41 14.62 -15.10
CA CYS A 20 -24.01 15.73 -15.96
C CYS A 20 -25.09 16.19 -16.97
N ASN A 21 -26.35 15.80 -16.81
CA ASN A 21 -27.48 16.22 -17.66
C ASN A 21 -27.84 17.73 -17.54
N LYS A 22 -26.95 18.58 -17.01
CA LYS A 22 -27.09 20.03 -16.93
C LYS A 22 -26.08 20.70 -17.87
N THR A 23 -26.53 21.71 -18.61
CA THR A 23 -25.79 22.41 -19.67
C THR A 23 -24.53 23.15 -19.21
N SER A 24 -24.37 23.48 -17.92
CA SER A 24 -23.16 24.16 -17.43
C SER A 24 -21.99 23.21 -17.14
N THR A 25 -22.25 21.97 -16.73
CA THR A 25 -21.21 20.95 -16.47
C THR A 25 -20.68 20.35 -17.76
N SER A 26 -21.51 20.25 -18.80
CA SER A 26 -21.11 19.66 -20.09
C SER A 26 -19.99 20.43 -20.81
N LYS A 27 -19.88 21.76 -20.61
CA LYS A 27 -18.77 22.58 -21.14
C LYS A 27 -17.41 22.25 -20.50
N PHE A 28 -17.39 22.02 -19.19
CA PHE A 28 -16.18 21.66 -18.44
C PHE A 28 -15.66 20.28 -18.86
N PHE A 29 -16.56 19.31 -19.03
CA PHE A 29 -16.18 17.95 -19.41
C PHE A 29 -15.82 17.80 -20.90
N ALA A 30 -16.35 18.65 -21.79
CA ALA A 30 -16.09 18.62 -23.24
C ALA A 30 -14.96 19.57 -23.72
N TYR A 31 -14.06 20.04 -22.85
CA TYR A 31 -12.96 20.96 -23.21
C TYR A 31 -13.43 22.22 -23.97
N GLY A 32 -14.62 22.74 -23.65
CA GLY A 32 -15.16 23.93 -24.30
C GLY A 32 -15.72 23.71 -25.72
N TYR A 33 -15.74 22.48 -26.24
CA TYR A 33 -16.38 22.17 -27.53
C TYR A 33 -17.90 22.00 -27.36
N GLU A 34 -18.67 22.95 -27.89
CA GLU A 34 -20.13 22.83 -28.00
C GLU A 34 -20.50 21.93 -29.18
N LEU A 35 -20.66 20.63 -28.93
CA LEU A 35 -21.28 19.72 -29.88
C LEU A 35 -22.79 20.00 -29.94
N LYS A 36 -23.32 20.28 -31.13
CA LYS A 36 -24.75 20.56 -31.35
C LYS A 36 -25.67 19.37 -30.98
N SER A 37 -25.15 18.15 -30.98
CA SER A 37 -25.90 16.93 -30.65
C SER A 37 -25.63 16.46 -29.22
N VAL A 38 -26.67 16.44 -28.39
CA VAL A 38 -26.65 16.00 -26.99
C VAL A 38 -26.11 14.57 -26.82
N THR A 39 -26.48 13.67 -27.74
CA THR A 39 -26.04 12.26 -27.73
C THR A 39 -24.54 12.10 -27.96
N ALA A 40 -23.96 12.80 -28.94
CA ALA A 40 -22.51 12.76 -29.16
C ALA A 40 -21.73 13.35 -27.98
N GLN A 41 -22.26 14.42 -27.36
CA GLN A 41 -21.64 15.02 -26.19
C GLN A 41 -21.63 14.06 -25.00
N MET A 42 -22.72 13.32 -24.74
CA MET A 42 -22.76 12.31 -23.69
C MET A 42 -21.74 11.19 -23.94
N ILE A 43 -21.65 10.65 -25.16
CA ILE A 43 -20.71 9.58 -25.49
C ILE A 43 -19.26 10.03 -25.26
N VAL A 44 -18.89 11.24 -25.70
CA VAL A 44 -17.54 11.79 -25.50
C VAL A 44 -17.21 11.96 -24.03
N ILE A 45 -18.15 12.48 -23.22
CA ILE A 45 -17.98 12.63 -21.77
C ILE A 45 -17.81 11.25 -21.11
N SER A 46 -18.62 10.26 -21.47
CA SER A 46 -18.54 8.91 -20.91
C SER A 46 -17.21 8.22 -21.25
N ILE A 47 -16.74 8.30 -22.50
CA ILE A 47 -15.46 7.72 -22.93
C ILE A 47 -14.29 8.39 -22.20
N LYS A 48 -14.28 9.72 -22.15
CA LYS A 48 -13.23 10.48 -21.46
C LYS A 48 -13.17 10.13 -19.98
N THR A 49 -14.32 10.12 -19.31
CA THR A 49 -14.42 9.85 -17.87
C THR A 49 -14.02 8.42 -17.55
N PHE A 50 -14.38 7.47 -18.42
CA PHE A 50 -13.94 6.08 -18.32
C PHE A 50 -12.42 5.95 -18.45
N LEU A 51 -11.81 6.52 -19.49
CA LEU A 51 -10.35 6.45 -19.70
C LEU A 51 -9.58 7.12 -18.56
N LEU A 52 -10.06 8.27 -18.09
CA LEU A 52 -9.42 9.03 -17.03
C LEU A 52 -9.48 8.27 -15.69
N PHE A 53 -10.63 7.65 -15.38
CA PHE A 53 -10.77 6.81 -14.18
C PHE A 53 -9.91 5.55 -14.26
N LEU A 54 -9.85 4.91 -15.44
CA LEU A 54 -9.05 3.71 -15.66
C LEU A 54 -7.55 4.01 -15.49
N ILE A 55 -7.07 5.11 -16.05
CA ILE A 55 -5.66 5.53 -15.96
C ILE A 55 -5.28 5.98 -14.55
N HIS A 56 -6.06 6.89 -13.96
CA HIS A 56 -5.67 7.56 -12.71
C HIS A 56 -6.11 6.84 -11.44
N SER A 57 -7.11 5.96 -11.50
CA SER A 57 -7.64 5.27 -10.31
C SER A 57 -7.39 3.76 -10.38
N THR A 58 -7.74 3.12 -11.50
CA THR A 58 -7.68 1.65 -11.60
C THR A 58 -6.26 1.11 -11.65
N PHE A 59 -5.37 1.65 -12.49
CA PHE A 59 -3.98 1.15 -12.56
C PHE A 59 -3.21 1.33 -11.24
N PRO A 60 -3.22 2.52 -10.59
CA PRO A 60 -2.56 2.68 -9.29
C PRO A 60 -3.11 1.72 -8.23
N PHE A 61 -4.42 1.48 -8.23
CA PHE A 61 -5.05 0.53 -7.31
C PHE A 61 -4.62 -0.93 -7.57
N LEU A 62 -4.47 -1.34 -8.83
CA LEU A 62 -3.95 -2.67 -9.17
C LEU A 62 -2.49 -2.83 -8.74
N ILE A 63 -1.66 -1.80 -8.96
CA ILE A 63 -0.26 -1.78 -8.50
C ILE A 63 -0.22 -1.86 -6.98
N ALA A 64 -1.07 -1.12 -6.27
CA ALA A 64 -1.20 -1.16 -4.82
C ALA A 64 -1.55 -2.56 -4.31
N ILE A 65 -2.54 -3.23 -4.92
CA ILE A 65 -2.93 -4.60 -4.55
C ILE A 65 -1.76 -5.57 -4.77
N LEU A 66 -1.09 -5.47 -5.92
CA LEU A 66 0.02 -6.35 -6.24
C LEU A 66 1.17 -6.18 -5.23
N PHE A 67 1.51 -4.93 -4.91
CA PHE A 67 2.51 -4.60 -3.89
C PHE A 67 2.12 -5.15 -2.51
N CYS A 68 0.89 -4.89 -2.06
CA CYS A 68 0.37 -5.41 -0.79
C CYS A 68 0.43 -6.94 -0.72
N ASN A 69 0.06 -7.64 -1.80
CA ASN A 69 0.10 -9.10 -1.86
C ASN A 69 1.52 -9.64 -1.72
N LEU A 70 2.49 -9.01 -2.38
CA LEU A 70 3.90 -9.38 -2.25
C LEU A 70 4.42 -9.15 -0.82
N CYS A 71 4.07 -8.00 -0.20
CA CYS A 71 4.42 -7.73 1.20
C CYS A 71 3.81 -8.75 2.17
N LEU A 72 2.53 -9.12 1.96
CA LEU A 72 1.84 -10.13 2.75
C LEU A 72 2.46 -11.53 2.56
N SER A 73 2.87 -11.87 1.34
CA SER A 73 3.57 -13.12 1.05
C SER A 73 4.88 -13.20 1.83
N CYS A 74 5.71 -12.14 1.78
CA CYS A 74 6.95 -12.08 2.55
C CYS A 74 6.71 -12.15 4.07
N SER A 75 5.69 -11.44 4.57
CA SER A 75 5.26 -11.49 5.96
C SER A 75 4.84 -12.91 6.40
N SER A 76 4.14 -13.64 5.53
CA SER A 76 3.78 -15.05 5.75
C SER A 76 5.02 -15.95 5.79
N SER A 77 5.99 -15.73 4.88
CA SER A 77 7.25 -16.47 4.86
C SER A 77 8.07 -16.24 6.13
N PHE A 78 8.17 -14.99 6.62
CA PHE A 78 8.80 -14.70 7.92
C PHE A 78 8.09 -15.40 9.08
N ASN A 79 6.76 -15.40 9.10
CA ASN A 79 5.98 -16.10 10.10
C ASN A 79 6.21 -17.63 10.06
N CYS A 80 6.29 -18.22 8.87
CA CYS A 80 6.59 -19.64 8.71
C CYS A 80 7.98 -19.98 9.27
N LEU A 81 9.01 -19.20 8.94
CA LEU A 81 10.35 -19.37 9.52
C LEU A 81 10.34 -19.20 11.04
N THR A 82 9.60 -18.20 11.54
CA THR A 82 9.46 -17.96 12.98
C THR A 82 8.83 -19.15 13.69
N GLN A 83 7.76 -19.72 13.11
CA GLN A 83 7.12 -20.93 13.64
C GLN A 83 8.03 -22.14 13.60
N LYS A 84 8.77 -22.36 12.50
CA LYS A 84 9.79 -23.43 12.41
C LYS A 84 10.80 -23.29 13.54
N VAL A 85 11.37 -22.09 13.71
CA VAL A 85 12.28 -21.80 14.82
C VAL A 85 11.63 -22.14 16.14
N LEU A 86 10.38 -21.72 16.40
CA LEU A 86 9.68 -22.01 17.66
C LEU A 86 9.36 -23.48 17.91
N GLN A 87 9.25 -24.32 16.88
CA GLN A 87 8.95 -25.75 17.01
C GLN A 87 10.16 -26.63 17.38
N TYR A 88 11.38 -26.30 16.94
CA TYR A 88 12.56 -27.13 17.25
C TYR A 88 12.84 -27.23 18.76
N PRO A 89 13.03 -28.40 19.37
CA PRO A 89 13.51 -28.43 20.75
C PRO A 89 14.96 -27.87 20.80
N PRO A 90 15.37 -27.18 21.90
CA PRO A 90 16.67 -26.51 21.97
C PRO A 90 17.86 -27.43 21.70
N LYS A 91 17.74 -28.74 21.97
CA LYS A 91 18.79 -29.73 21.74
C LYS A 91 18.95 -30.11 20.26
N GLU A 92 17.86 -30.08 19.48
CA GLU A 92 17.84 -30.42 18.05
C GLU A 92 18.07 -29.20 17.15
N PHE A 93 18.05 -27.99 17.70
CA PHE A 93 18.32 -26.75 16.97
C PHE A 93 19.81 -26.55 16.64
N GLY A 94 20.36 -27.50 15.88
CA GLY A 94 21.75 -27.67 15.45
C GLY A 94 22.25 -26.59 14.48
N LEU A 95 23.52 -26.71 14.06
CA LEU A 95 24.11 -25.83 13.04
C LEU A 95 23.40 -25.97 11.68
N SER A 96 23.04 -27.19 11.27
CA SER A 96 22.32 -27.44 10.01
C SER A 96 20.99 -26.67 9.97
N GLU A 97 20.18 -26.80 11.02
CA GLU A 97 18.88 -26.11 11.11
C GLU A 97 19.03 -24.59 11.14
N GLN A 98 20.08 -24.07 11.81
CA GLN A 98 20.37 -22.64 11.80
C GLN A 98 20.72 -22.14 10.40
N VAL A 99 21.57 -22.86 9.67
CA VAL A 99 21.93 -22.54 8.28
C VAL A 99 20.69 -22.58 7.37
N ASP A 100 19.80 -23.56 7.54
CA ASP A 100 18.57 -23.65 6.76
C ASP A 100 17.63 -22.46 7.01
N ILE A 101 17.49 -22.01 8.27
CA ILE A 101 16.74 -20.80 8.60
C ILE A 101 17.41 -19.55 8.03
N LEU A 102 18.74 -19.46 8.06
CA LEU A 102 19.49 -18.35 7.45
C LEU A 102 19.30 -18.30 5.95
N GLN A 103 19.40 -19.43 5.25
CA GLN A 103 19.14 -19.50 3.81
C GLN A 103 17.71 -19.11 3.47
N GLY A 104 16.74 -19.56 4.29
CA GLY A 104 15.34 -19.13 4.16
C GLY A 104 15.18 -17.62 4.31
N LYS A 105 15.83 -17.02 5.30
CA LYS A 105 15.84 -15.57 5.51
C LYS A 105 16.51 -14.84 4.34
N ALA A 106 17.66 -15.30 3.87
CA ALA A 106 18.40 -14.69 2.77
C ALA A 106 17.55 -14.63 1.49
N LYS A 107 16.83 -15.71 1.16
CA LYS A 107 15.88 -15.72 0.03
C LYS A 107 14.77 -14.68 0.16
N ILE A 108 14.26 -14.47 1.38
CA ILE A 108 13.24 -13.44 1.62
C ILE A 108 13.87 -12.04 1.49
N ASP A 109 15.05 -11.82 2.07
CA ASP A 109 15.79 -10.56 1.92
C ASP A 109 16.04 -10.23 0.43
N ASP A 110 16.45 -11.20 -0.40
CA ASP A 110 16.65 -11.00 -1.84
C ASP A 110 15.35 -10.63 -2.58
N ILE A 111 14.22 -11.24 -2.21
CA ILE A 111 12.90 -10.88 -2.77
C ILE A 111 12.54 -9.44 -2.38
N LEU A 112 12.83 -9.06 -1.13
CA LEU A 112 12.54 -7.73 -0.63
C LEU A 112 13.41 -6.65 -1.28
N ASP A 113 14.69 -6.94 -1.53
CA ASP A 113 15.58 -6.06 -2.29
C ASP A 113 15.05 -5.87 -3.73
N ASN A 114 14.68 -6.96 -4.41
CA ASN A 114 14.06 -6.88 -5.74
C ASN A 114 12.74 -6.09 -5.74
N MET A 115 11.90 -6.29 -4.71
CA MET A 115 10.67 -5.53 -4.55
C MET A 115 10.94 -4.04 -4.35
N GLN A 116 11.95 -3.71 -3.54
CA GLN A 116 12.37 -2.33 -3.30
C GLN A 116 12.85 -1.66 -4.58
N ASP A 117 13.66 -2.34 -5.39
CA ASP A 117 14.14 -1.81 -6.67
C ASP A 117 13.02 -1.58 -7.68
N ILE A 118 12.10 -2.55 -7.82
CA ILE A 118 11.01 -2.48 -8.80
C ILE A 118 9.90 -1.51 -8.36
N PHE A 119 9.53 -1.53 -7.08
CA PHE A 119 8.34 -0.84 -6.58
C PHE A 119 8.63 0.46 -5.83
N SER A 120 9.89 0.85 -5.59
CA SER A 120 10.21 2.11 -4.90
C SER A 120 9.52 3.33 -5.52
N LEU A 121 9.63 3.51 -6.84
CA LEU A 121 9.01 4.61 -7.56
C LEU A 121 7.49 4.41 -7.75
N PRO A 122 7.00 3.24 -8.22
CA PRO A 122 5.57 3.01 -8.35
C PRO A 122 4.79 3.18 -7.04
N SER A 123 5.29 2.64 -5.93
CA SER A 123 4.62 2.73 -4.63
C SER A 123 4.57 4.17 -4.10
N LEU A 124 5.64 4.95 -4.30
CA LEU A 124 5.66 6.38 -3.98
C LEU A 124 4.61 7.15 -4.78
N LEU A 125 4.55 6.93 -6.10
CA LEU A 125 3.57 7.59 -6.97
C LEU A 125 2.12 7.22 -6.60
N VAL A 126 1.87 5.94 -6.28
CA VAL A 126 0.57 5.46 -5.82
C VAL A 126 0.16 6.18 -4.52
N ILE A 127 1.05 6.25 -3.52
CA ILE A 127 0.76 6.91 -2.24
C ILE A 127 0.50 8.39 -2.44
N MET A 128 1.34 9.09 -3.22
CA MET A 128 1.15 10.51 -3.52
C MET A 128 -0.17 10.76 -4.26
N SER A 129 -0.48 9.94 -5.27
CA SER A 129 -1.72 10.05 -6.03
C SER A 129 -2.96 9.81 -5.15
N SER A 130 -2.93 8.78 -4.29
CA SER A 130 -4.01 8.50 -3.37
C SER A 130 -4.18 9.61 -2.31
N PHE A 131 -3.08 10.16 -1.80
CA PHE A 131 -3.11 11.29 -0.87
C PHE A 131 -3.69 12.55 -1.51
N LEU A 132 -3.21 12.93 -2.70
CA LEU A 132 -3.74 14.07 -3.45
C LEU A 132 -5.22 13.89 -3.80
N SER A 133 -5.64 12.67 -4.13
CA SER A 133 -7.05 12.35 -4.40
C SER A 133 -7.91 12.57 -3.16
N CYS A 134 -7.45 12.17 -1.97
CA CYS A 134 -8.12 12.45 -0.71
C CYS A 134 -8.23 13.97 -0.44
N CYS A 135 -7.14 14.73 -0.65
CA CYS A 135 -7.17 16.19 -0.50
C CYS A 135 -8.14 16.86 -1.49
N THR A 136 -8.22 16.35 -2.73
CA THR A 136 -9.12 16.88 -3.76
C THR A 136 -10.59 16.66 -3.37
N VAL A 137 -10.92 15.47 -2.86
CA VAL A 137 -12.28 15.15 -2.38
C VAL A 137 -12.64 16.02 -1.17
N LEU A 138 -11.70 16.25 -0.25
CA LEU A 138 -11.90 17.18 0.88
C LEU A 138 -12.13 18.62 0.39
N GLY A 139 -11.34 19.09 -0.57
CA GLY A 139 -11.53 20.43 -1.16
C GLY A 139 -12.89 20.59 -1.84
N ILE A 140 -13.36 19.57 -2.55
CA ILE A 140 -14.71 19.54 -3.14
C ILE A 140 -15.79 19.60 -2.05
N ASN A 141 -15.58 18.90 -0.93
CA ASN A 141 -16.50 18.91 0.22
C ASN A 141 -16.61 20.29 0.85
N LEU A 142 -15.48 20.99 1.00
CA LEU A 142 -15.43 22.31 1.60
C LEU A 142 -16.02 23.41 0.69
N ASN A 143 -15.94 23.23 -0.64
CA ASN A 143 -16.48 24.17 -1.62
C ASN A 143 -18.01 24.06 -1.82
N GLY A 144 -18.73 23.24 -1.03
CA GLY A 144 -20.20 23.22 -1.02
C GLY A 144 -20.86 22.73 -2.32
N ILE A 145 -20.19 21.87 -3.09
CA ILE A 145 -20.74 21.30 -4.34
C ILE A 145 -21.98 20.45 -4.02
N ASN A 146 -22.99 20.51 -4.92
CA ASN A 146 -24.28 19.80 -4.85
C ASN A 146 -24.18 18.39 -4.24
N SER A 147 -25.09 18.04 -3.33
CA SER A 147 -25.03 16.83 -2.48
C SER A 147 -24.83 15.51 -3.25
N ASN A 148 -25.42 15.39 -4.44
CA ASN A 148 -25.24 14.21 -5.30
C ASN A 148 -23.84 14.11 -5.94
N GLY A 149 -23.24 15.25 -6.31
CA GLY A 149 -21.87 15.29 -6.83
C GLY A 149 -20.83 15.03 -5.73
N LEU A 150 -21.14 15.48 -4.51
CA LEU A 150 -20.35 15.18 -3.33
C LEU A 150 -20.33 13.68 -3.03
N ALA A 151 -21.51 13.06 -2.89
CA ALA A 151 -21.63 11.65 -2.56
C ALA A 151 -20.90 10.75 -3.57
N THR A 152 -20.99 11.07 -4.86
CA THR A 152 -20.28 10.32 -5.91
C THR A 152 -18.77 10.49 -5.81
N SER A 153 -18.25 11.69 -5.55
CA SER A 153 -16.79 11.90 -5.40
C SER A 153 -16.20 11.17 -4.20
N VAL A 154 -16.89 11.17 -3.05
CA VAL A 154 -16.45 10.49 -1.83
C VAL A 154 -16.46 8.97 -2.02
N LEU A 155 -17.54 8.42 -2.58
CA LEU A 155 -17.71 6.97 -2.74
C LEU A 155 -16.74 6.37 -3.76
N PHE A 156 -16.51 7.04 -4.90
CA PHE A 156 -15.71 6.48 -5.99
C PHE A 156 -14.24 6.86 -5.96
N PHE A 157 -13.86 7.98 -5.34
CA PHE A 157 -12.46 8.40 -5.22
C PHE A 157 -11.95 8.47 -3.80
N GLY A 158 -12.72 9.05 -2.86
CA GLY A 158 -12.24 9.27 -1.50
C GLY A 158 -11.96 7.96 -0.76
N VAL A 159 -13.00 7.15 -0.58
CA VAL A 159 -12.91 5.90 0.20
C VAL A 159 -11.89 4.91 -0.40
N PRO A 160 -11.90 4.60 -1.71
CA PRO A 160 -10.98 3.62 -2.27
C PRO A 160 -9.51 4.04 -2.18
N ASN A 161 -9.21 5.33 -2.40
CA ASN A 161 -7.83 5.84 -2.29
C ASN A 161 -7.34 5.87 -0.85
N LEU A 162 -8.20 6.23 0.10
CA LEU A 162 -7.87 6.15 1.52
C LEU A 162 -7.56 4.71 1.95
N VAL A 163 -8.42 3.76 1.55
CA VAL A 163 -8.24 2.33 1.84
C VAL A 163 -6.95 1.81 1.22
N SER A 164 -6.66 2.17 -0.04
CA SER A 164 -5.42 1.81 -0.73
C SER A 164 -4.20 2.34 0.01
N LEU A 165 -4.20 3.61 0.39
CA LEU A 165 -3.11 4.25 1.11
C LEU A 165 -2.84 3.58 2.47
N ILE A 166 -3.91 3.31 3.23
CA ILE A 166 -3.81 2.58 4.50
C ILE A 166 -3.27 1.18 4.28
N ALA A 167 -3.78 0.44 3.30
CA ALA A 167 -3.36 -0.94 3.03
C ALA A 167 -1.88 -1.04 2.64
N VAL A 168 -1.41 -0.16 1.74
CA VAL A 168 -0.01 -0.12 1.29
C VAL A 168 0.91 0.20 2.47
N LEU A 169 0.61 1.25 3.23
CA LEU A 169 1.45 1.63 4.37
C LEU A 169 1.40 0.59 5.51
N TRP A 170 0.24 -0.05 5.73
CA TRP A 170 0.09 -1.06 6.77
C TRP A 170 0.86 -2.34 6.45
N THR A 171 0.76 -2.82 5.21
CA THR A 171 1.44 -4.04 4.77
C THR A 171 2.95 -3.83 4.69
N ALA A 172 3.41 -2.71 4.11
CA ALA A 172 4.83 -2.36 4.08
C ALA A 172 5.40 -2.15 5.49
N GLY A 173 4.70 -1.41 6.35
CA GLY A 173 5.12 -1.17 7.74
C GLY A 173 4.97 -2.38 8.66
N GLY A 174 4.26 -3.43 8.25
CA GLY A 174 4.15 -4.69 8.98
C GLY A 174 5.35 -5.62 8.77
N LEU A 175 6.03 -5.49 7.64
CA LEU A 175 7.17 -6.34 7.26
C LEU A 175 8.37 -6.27 8.24
N PRO A 176 8.87 -5.08 8.66
CA PRO A 176 9.95 -5.00 9.64
C PRO A 176 9.58 -5.61 11.00
N VAL A 177 8.30 -5.54 11.38
CA VAL A 177 7.80 -6.14 12.64
C VAL A 177 7.93 -7.67 12.61
N GLU A 178 7.58 -8.31 11.50
CA GLU A 178 7.71 -9.77 11.37
C GLU A 178 9.17 -10.21 11.29
N GLN A 179 10.02 -9.43 10.62
CA GLN A 179 11.47 -9.69 10.59
C GLN A 179 12.07 -9.61 12.02
N HIS A 180 11.66 -8.62 12.82
CA HIS A 180 12.10 -8.50 14.22
C HIS A 180 11.63 -9.68 15.07
N LYS A 181 10.39 -10.17 14.89
CA LYS A 181 9.91 -11.38 15.59
C LYS A 181 10.75 -12.61 15.27
N LEU A 182 11.10 -12.82 14.00
CA LEU A 182 11.99 -13.91 13.59
C LEU A 182 13.35 -13.80 14.28
N LYS A 183 13.98 -12.61 14.23
CA LYS A 183 15.27 -12.34 14.89
C LYS A 183 15.20 -12.64 16.39
N GLY A 184 14.15 -12.16 17.06
CA GLY A 184 13.94 -12.38 18.49
C GLY A 184 13.71 -13.85 18.85
N ALA A 185 12.90 -14.58 18.08
CA ALA A 185 12.64 -16.00 18.28
C ALA A 185 13.92 -16.84 18.08
N PHE A 186 14.68 -16.53 17.03
CA PHE A 186 15.96 -17.19 16.75
C PHE A 186 16.97 -16.92 17.87
N TYR A 187 17.15 -15.66 18.27
CA TYR A 187 18.06 -15.27 19.34
C TYR A 187 17.73 -15.97 20.66
N LYS A 188 16.46 -15.93 21.08
CA LYS A 188 16.01 -16.56 22.33
C LYS A 188 16.33 -18.05 22.33
N LYS A 189 16.13 -18.72 21.19
CA LYS A 189 16.32 -20.16 21.07
C LYS A 189 17.79 -20.58 21.05
N VAL A 190 18.62 -19.84 20.31
CA VAL A 190 20.07 -19.98 20.31
C VAL A 190 20.63 -19.75 21.72
N HIS A 191 20.16 -18.71 22.42
CA HIS A 191 20.61 -18.40 23.77
C HIS A 191 20.26 -19.51 24.78
N ILE A 192 19.04 -20.06 24.73
CA ILE A 192 18.64 -21.20 25.57
C ILE A 192 19.51 -22.43 25.27
N ARG A 193 19.79 -22.70 23.99
CA ARG A 193 20.67 -23.81 23.59
C ARG A 193 22.08 -23.64 24.16
N PHE A 194 22.65 -22.44 24.07
CA PHE A 194 23.96 -22.11 24.63
C PHE A 194 24.00 -22.37 26.14
N LEU A 195 23.00 -21.91 26.89
CA LEU A 195 22.88 -22.14 28.33
C LEU A 195 22.74 -23.63 28.69
N MET A 196 21.98 -24.40 27.91
CA MET A 196 21.74 -25.82 28.18
C MET A 196 22.92 -26.74 27.83
N LEU A 197 23.64 -26.45 26.75
CA LEU A 197 24.67 -27.35 26.20
C LEU A 197 26.10 -26.90 26.50
N ARG A 198 26.31 -25.72 27.12
CA ARG A 198 27.65 -25.12 27.31
C ARG A 198 28.51 -25.18 26.04
N CYS A 199 27.86 -25.16 24.87
CA CYS A 199 28.52 -25.28 23.59
C CYS A 199 29.34 -24.02 23.33
N SER A 200 30.66 -24.17 23.27
CA SER A 200 31.63 -23.12 22.94
C SER A 200 31.66 -22.77 21.45
N GLU A 201 30.88 -23.46 20.62
CA GLU A 201 30.80 -23.20 19.19
C GLU A 201 29.69 -22.18 18.88
N GLU A 202 30.04 -20.90 18.95
CA GLU A 202 29.35 -19.83 18.21
C GLU A 202 30.41 -18.83 17.74
N PRO A 203 30.40 -18.33 16.47
CA PRO A 203 29.67 -17.06 16.27
C PRO A 203 29.19 -16.67 14.85
N GLN A 204 29.41 -17.43 13.77
CA GLN A 204 29.22 -16.88 12.42
C GLN A 204 27.74 -16.64 12.04
N CYS A 205 26.87 -17.65 12.18
CA CYS A 205 25.44 -17.50 11.89
C CYS A 205 24.73 -16.48 12.80
N LYS A 206 25.20 -16.33 14.05
CA LYS A 206 24.65 -15.37 15.01
C LYS A 206 24.94 -13.93 14.58
N ARG A 207 26.17 -13.63 14.14
CA ARG A 207 26.55 -12.30 13.63
C ARG A 207 25.81 -11.95 12.35
N GLU A 208 25.65 -12.89 11.43
CA GLU A 208 25.04 -12.62 10.11
C GLU A 208 23.54 -12.28 10.18
N ILE A 209 22.78 -12.84 11.13
CA ILE A 209 21.38 -12.45 11.39
C ILE A 209 21.29 -11.14 12.19
N LEU A 210 22.21 -10.91 13.13
CA LEU A 210 22.18 -9.79 14.07
C LEU A 210 22.69 -8.47 13.45
N ASP A 211 23.73 -8.54 12.63
CA ASP A 211 24.37 -7.37 12.00
C ASP A 211 23.62 -6.88 10.75
N LYS A 212 22.78 -7.71 10.13
CA LYS A 212 21.95 -7.23 9.01
C LYS A 212 20.90 -6.24 9.54
N PRO A 213 20.94 -4.96 9.13
CA PRO A 213 19.98 -3.96 9.58
C PRO A 213 18.55 -4.39 9.26
N GLU A 214 17.59 -3.89 10.03
CA GLU A 214 16.17 -4.14 9.76
C GLU A 214 15.80 -3.61 8.38
N PHE A 215 15.14 -4.45 7.59
CA PHE A 215 14.72 -4.08 6.26
C PHE A 215 13.51 -3.17 6.36
N VAL A 216 13.70 -1.91 5.99
CA VAL A 216 12.63 -0.91 5.90
C VAL A 216 12.43 -0.60 4.43
N LEU A 217 11.24 -0.94 3.92
CA LEU A 217 10.83 -0.55 2.57
C LEU A 217 10.76 0.98 2.48
N ASN A 218 11.34 1.54 1.44
CA ASN A 218 11.42 2.98 1.22
C ASN A 218 10.85 3.37 -0.16
N GLY A 219 10.17 4.51 -0.26
CA GLY A 219 9.87 5.15 -1.52
C GLY A 219 11.08 5.94 -2.00
N CYS A 220 11.88 5.37 -2.91
CA CYS A 220 13.07 5.98 -3.53
C CYS A 220 14.08 6.61 -2.54
N ASN A 221 14.26 6.04 -1.35
CA ASN A 221 15.08 6.62 -0.26
C ASN A 221 14.63 8.02 0.25
N ILE A 222 13.44 8.47 -0.15
CA ILE A 222 12.86 9.76 0.27
C ILE A 222 11.87 9.57 1.43
N PHE A 223 11.11 8.46 1.41
CA PHE A 223 10.08 8.18 2.41
C PHE A 223 10.20 6.75 2.93
N SER A 224 10.36 6.57 4.24
CA SER A 224 10.31 5.25 4.86
C SER A 224 8.87 4.82 5.16
N TYR A 225 8.50 3.62 4.74
CA TYR A 225 7.16 3.07 4.94
C TYR A 225 7.03 2.47 6.34
N THR A 226 6.97 3.33 7.36
CA THR A 226 6.71 2.95 8.75
C THR A 226 5.25 3.16 9.11
N ARG A 227 4.77 2.49 10.17
CA ARG A 227 3.42 2.73 10.71
C ARG A 227 3.22 4.19 11.18
N SER A 228 4.29 4.90 11.52
CA SER A 228 4.25 6.33 11.84
C SER A 228 3.89 7.19 10.62
N SER A 229 4.24 6.76 9.40
CA SER A 229 3.86 7.45 8.15
C SER A 229 2.35 7.40 7.91
N ILE A 230 1.64 6.38 8.39
CA ILE A 230 0.16 6.32 8.40
C ILE A 230 -0.39 7.45 9.28
N LEU A 231 0.15 7.57 10.49
CA LEU A 231 -0.29 8.60 11.45
C LEU A 231 -0.01 10.01 10.92
N ALA A 232 1.14 10.21 10.26
CA ALA A 232 1.48 11.47 9.63
C ALA A 232 0.53 11.81 8.46
N ALA A 233 0.19 10.83 7.62
CA ALA A 233 -0.74 11.03 6.50
C ALA A 233 -2.17 11.34 6.99
N VAL A 234 -2.67 10.60 7.99
CA VAL A 234 -3.98 10.87 8.59
C VAL A 234 -3.99 12.22 9.33
N GLY A 235 -2.92 12.51 10.08
CA GLY A 235 -2.74 13.76 10.81
C GLY A 235 -2.75 14.96 9.87
N THR A 236 -1.98 14.91 8.77
CA THR A 236 -1.96 15.99 7.77
C THR A 236 -3.32 16.18 7.10
N LEU A 237 -4.02 15.12 6.69
CA LEU A 237 -5.39 15.22 6.16
C LEU A 237 -6.32 15.91 7.16
N LEU A 238 -6.24 15.55 8.44
CA LEU A 238 -7.07 16.12 9.49
C LEU A 238 -6.72 17.59 9.75
N THR A 239 -5.43 17.93 9.82
CA THR A 239 -4.97 19.31 10.00
C THR A 239 -5.39 20.20 8.83
N TYR A 240 -5.24 19.76 7.58
CA TYR A 240 -5.68 20.53 6.43
C TYR A 240 -7.20 20.71 6.40
N THR A 241 -7.96 19.66 6.77
CA THR A 241 -9.43 19.78 6.86
C THR A 241 -9.85 20.80 7.92
N LEU A 242 -9.23 20.77 9.10
CA LEU A 242 -9.52 21.72 10.18
C LEU A 242 -9.09 23.16 9.82
N LEU A 243 -7.92 23.32 9.21
CA LEU A 243 -7.39 24.63 8.83
C LEU A 243 -8.25 25.30 7.76
N VAL A 244 -8.74 24.54 6.79
CA VAL A 244 -9.65 25.07 5.77
C VAL A 244 -11.06 25.28 6.32
N TYR A 245 -11.52 24.52 7.31
CA TYR A 245 -12.81 24.78 7.98
C TYR A 245 -12.78 26.07 8.83
N GLN A 246 -11.61 26.48 9.30
CA GLN A 246 -11.43 27.67 10.11
C GLN A 246 -11.32 28.97 9.29
N TYR A 247 -11.10 28.87 7.98
CA TYR A 247 -11.01 29.99 7.03
C TYR A 247 -12.28 30.10 6.18
#